data_AF-A0A2V3J3R1-F1
#
_entry.id   AF-A0A2V3J3R1-F1
#
_cell.length_a   1.000
_cell.length_b   1.000
_cell.length_c   1.000
_cell.angle_alpha   90.00
_cell.angle_beta   90.00
_cell.angle_gamma   90.00
#
_symmetry.space_group_name_H-M   'P 1'
#
loop_
_entity.id
_entity.type
_entity.pdbx_description
1 polymer ?
#
loop_
_entity_poly.entity_id
_entity_poly.type
_entity_poly.pdbx_seq_one_letter_code
_entity_poly.pdbx_strand_id
1 'polypeptide(L)'
;MTSLAFVSSVPLLSRSHSVSFFASHRGKQLSISHRHRKHPPTTTTQATPLRATPRASVFKDLLAGPSDPPKPRPLYQVILFTVTTNFLWYGWYKYCIEQELRALTGEGPGGVGALLPFVLGVTSPLYLPTGGPAEVGVAAGVLWIVSVQYYLYRRINALMVAKGNTPPLTPWWIVIPGFNLVVGLRSVHFLSLAFGAKRDADPVIDIFPFLGKETLGLWELVVTPSLWLQVGRRK
;
A
#
# COMPACT_ATOMS: atom_id res chain seq x y z
N MET A 1 8.93 19.26 48.44
CA MET A 1 7.79 18.75 49.22
C MET A 1 6.54 19.56 48.88
N THR A 2 5.73 19.13 47.91
CA THR A 2 4.28 19.41 47.89
C THR A 2 3.62 18.37 47.00
N SER A 3 2.69 17.64 47.61
CA SER A 3 1.94 16.50 47.09
C SER A 3 0.68 17.00 46.38
N LEU A 4 0.27 16.35 45.29
CA LEU A 4 -1.12 16.38 44.82
C LEU A 4 -1.44 15.01 44.20
N ALA A 5 -2.07 14.17 45.02
CA ALA A 5 -2.81 13.00 44.62
C ALA A 5 -4.14 13.43 44.00
N PHE A 6 -4.57 12.77 42.93
CA PHE A 6 -5.99 12.68 42.61
C PHE A 6 -6.34 11.25 42.19
N VAL A 7 -7.32 10.72 42.90
CA VAL A 7 -7.79 9.34 42.92
C VAL A 7 -9.09 9.25 42.11
N SER A 8 -9.19 8.15 41.34
CA SER A 8 -10.41 7.39 40.97
C SER A 8 -11.56 8.12 40.26
N SER A 9 -12.02 7.54 39.14
CA SER A 9 -13.19 6.62 39.17
C SER A 9 -13.61 6.19 37.77
N VAL A 10 -13.75 4.87 37.60
CA VAL A 10 -14.45 4.19 36.50
C VAL A 10 -15.95 4.17 36.80
N PRO A 11 -16.82 4.15 35.79
CA PRO A 11 -17.90 3.16 35.84
C PRO A 11 -18.09 2.37 34.54
N LEU A 12 -18.25 1.06 34.73
CA LEU A 12 -18.83 0.10 33.79
C LEU A 12 -20.33 0.40 33.56
N LEU A 13 -20.77 0.31 32.31
CA LEU A 13 -22.16 0.09 31.86
C LEU A 13 -22.03 -0.82 30.63
N SER A 14 -22.23 -2.14 30.69
CA SER A 14 -23.48 -2.89 30.85
C SER A 14 -24.61 -2.42 29.94
N ARG A 15 -24.75 -3.09 28.77
CA ARG A 15 -26.06 -3.34 28.15
C ARG A 15 -26.02 -4.52 27.18
N SER A 16 -26.79 -5.53 27.54
CA SER A 16 -27.25 -6.68 26.77
C SER A 16 -28.36 -6.24 25.79
N HIS A 17 -28.42 -6.82 24.59
CA HIS A 17 -29.67 -7.18 23.92
C HIS A 17 -29.49 -8.31 22.87
N SER A 18 -30.12 -9.44 23.21
CA SER A 18 -30.84 -10.45 22.43
C SER A 18 -30.68 -10.61 20.91
N VAL A 19 -30.19 -11.80 20.55
CA VAL A 19 -30.79 -12.87 19.71
C VAL A 19 -31.87 -12.50 18.68
N SER A 20 -31.66 -12.95 17.43
CA SER A 20 -32.73 -13.56 16.61
C SER A 20 -32.16 -14.61 15.64
N PHE A 21 -32.51 -15.86 15.92
CA PHE A 21 -32.44 -17.02 15.03
C PHE A 21 -33.60 -16.93 14.02
N PHE A 22 -33.34 -17.16 12.74
CA PHE A 22 -34.39 -17.59 11.81
C PHE A 22 -33.81 -18.63 10.84
N ALA A 23 -34.18 -19.89 11.08
CA ALA A 23 -34.11 -20.95 10.10
C ALA A 23 -35.37 -20.87 9.23
N SER A 24 -35.23 -20.97 7.90
CA SER A 24 -36.36 -21.23 7.01
C SER A 24 -35.98 -22.16 5.86
N HIS A 25 -36.98 -22.92 5.46
CA HIS A 25 -36.94 -24.24 4.87
C HIS A 25 -36.58 -24.32 3.37
N ARG A 26 -36.13 -25.53 3.02
CA ARG A 26 -36.23 -26.25 1.75
C ARG A 26 -37.21 -25.68 0.72
N GLY A 27 -36.73 -25.55 -0.51
CA GLY A 27 -37.54 -25.58 -1.73
C GLY A 27 -36.73 -26.18 -2.88
N LYS A 28 -36.88 -27.49 -3.10
CA LYS A 28 -36.51 -28.14 -4.37
C LYS A 28 -37.49 -27.63 -5.42
N GLN A 29 -37.02 -27.10 -6.55
CA GLN A 29 -37.86 -27.01 -7.75
C GLN A 29 -37.17 -27.62 -8.97
N LEU A 30 -38.02 -28.34 -9.69
CA LEU A 30 -37.76 -29.30 -10.75
C LEU A 30 -37.26 -28.67 -12.05
N SER A 31 -36.41 -29.47 -12.71
CA SER A 31 -36.08 -29.46 -14.13
C SER A 31 -37.30 -29.23 -15.03
N ILE A 32 -37.21 -28.26 -15.94
CA ILE A 32 -37.96 -28.26 -17.21
C ILE A 32 -36.96 -28.01 -18.34
N SER A 33 -36.74 -29.09 -19.10
CA SER A 33 -35.97 -29.13 -20.33
C SER A 33 -36.80 -28.57 -21.48
N HIS A 34 -36.40 -27.42 -22.04
CA HIS A 34 -36.96 -26.91 -23.29
C HIS A 34 -35.91 -26.96 -24.40
N ARG A 35 -36.00 -28.01 -25.22
CA ARG A 35 -35.26 -28.20 -26.46
C ARG A 35 -36.18 -27.78 -27.62
N HIS A 36 -35.86 -26.67 -28.31
CA HIS A 36 -35.86 -26.55 -29.78
C HIS A 36 -35.78 -25.09 -30.27
N ARG A 37 -34.67 -24.72 -30.93
CA ARG A 37 -34.66 -24.38 -32.37
C ARG A 37 -33.22 -24.17 -32.84
N LYS A 38 -32.80 -24.96 -33.82
CA LYS A 38 -31.56 -24.75 -34.59
C LYS A 38 -31.81 -23.61 -35.57
N HIS A 39 -31.09 -22.51 -35.42
CA HIS A 39 -30.91 -21.53 -36.49
C HIS A 39 -29.53 -21.76 -37.14
N PRO A 40 -29.40 -21.62 -38.47
CA PRO A 40 -28.15 -21.84 -39.19
C PRO A 40 -27.10 -20.79 -38.79
N PRO A 41 -25.80 -21.12 -38.80
CA PRO A 41 -24.75 -20.17 -38.47
C PRO A 41 -24.58 -19.16 -39.61
N THR A 42 -24.97 -17.92 -39.37
CA THR A 42 -24.52 -16.77 -40.16
C THR A 42 -23.01 -16.64 -39.95
N THR A 43 -22.23 -16.90 -41.00
CA THR A 43 -20.79 -16.61 -41.04
C THR A 43 -20.59 -15.09 -41.03
N THR A 44 -20.71 -14.49 -39.85
CA THR A 44 -20.20 -13.15 -39.61
C THR A 44 -18.73 -13.33 -39.26
N THR A 45 -17.85 -13.08 -40.22
CA THR A 45 -16.43 -12.82 -39.99
C THR A 45 -16.32 -11.65 -39.03
N GLN A 46 -16.36 -11.93 -37.73
CA GLN A 46 -15.89 -10.99 -36.73
C GLN A 46 -14.39 -10.88 -36.94
N ALA A 47 -13.98 -9.83 -37.64
CA ALA A 47 -12.63 -9.33 -37.55
C ALA A 47 -12.31 -9.21 -36.05
N THR A 48 -11.39 -10.04 -35.57
CA THR A 48 -10.84 -9.94 -34.24
C THR A 48 -10.41 -8.49 -34.06
N PRO A 49 -11.03 -7.69 -33.17
CA PRO A 49 -10.50 -6.39 -32.88
C PRO A 49 -9.10 -6.65 -32.30
N LEU A 50 -8.07 -6.25 -33.06
CA LEU A 50 -6.70 -6.20 -32.59
C LEU A 50 -6.74 -5.52 -31.24
N ARG A 51 -6.50 -6.31 -30.19
CA ARG A 51 -6.47 -5.91 -28.78
C ARG A 51 -5.73 -4.60 -28.68
N ALA A 52 -6.47 -3.51 -28.53
CA ALA A 52 -5.90 -2.17 -28.46
C ALA A 52 -4.83 -2.15 -27.36
N THR A 53 -3.66 -1.67 -27.75
CA THR A 53 -2.39 -1.73 -27.04
C THR A 53 -2.50 -1.31 -25.56
N PRO A 54 -1.90 -2.05 -24.61
CA PRO A 54 -1.90 -1.74 -23.16
C PRO A 54 -1.20 -0.43 -22.76
N ARG A 55 -0.69 0.37 -23.70
CA ARG A 55 0.30 1.42 -23.42
C ARG A 55 -0.31 2.75 -22.94
N ALA A 56 -1.55 3.05 -23.35
CA ALA A 56 -2.22 4.31 -23.01
C ALA A 56 -2.92 4.29 -21.64
N SER A 57 -3.32 3.12 -21.14
CA SER A 57 -3.89 2.98 -19.79
C SER A 57 -2.84 3.09 -18.68
N VAL A 58 -1.61 2.64 -18.97
CA VAL A 58 -0.47 2.61 -18.05
C VAL A 58 -0.13 4.00 -17.51
N PHE A 59 -0.04 5.02 -18.37
CA PHE A 59 0.27 6.39 -17.94
C PHE A 59 -0.91 7.07 -17.20
N LYS A 60 -2.15 6.71 -17.54
CA LYS A 60 -3.33 7.24 -16.84
C LYS A 60 -3.46 6.69 -15.42
N ASP A 61 -3.23 5.39 -15.24
CA ASP A 61 -3.24 4.77 -13.91
C ASP A 61 -2.07 5.27 -13.02
N LEU A 62 -0.96 5.65 -13.66
CA LEU A 62 0.22 6.20 -13.00
C LEU A 62 0.00 7.62 -12.44
N LEU A 63 -0.58 8.49 -13.27
CA LEU A 63 -0.88 9.89 -12.94
C LEU A 63 -2.22 10.04 -12.22
N ALA A 64 -2.99 8.97 -12.06
CA ALA A 64 -4.21 8.99 -11.28
C ALA A 64 -3.88 9.54 -9.88
N GLY A 65 -4.63 10.56 -9.45
CA GLY A 65 -4.55 11.07 -8.10
C GLY A 65 -5.00 10.01 -7.08
N PRO A 66 -5.06 10.37 -5.79
CA PRO A 66 -5.74 9.55 -4.80
C PRO A 66 -7.14 9.19 -5.33
N SER A 67 -7.47 7.90 -5.35
CA SER A 67 -8.75 7.40 -5.87
C SER A 67 -9.65 6.98 -4.72
N ASP A 68 -10.96 7.12 -4.90
CA ASP A 68 -11.99 6.56 -4.01
C ASP A 68 -12.90 5.65 -4.87
N PRO A 69 -12.87 4.31 -4.69
CA PRO A 69 -12.04 3.56 -3.74
C PRO A 69 -10.56 3.55 -4.16
N PRO A 70 -9.60 3.45 -3.22
CA PRO A 70 -8.18 3.47 -3.55
C PRO A 70 -7.76 2.31 -4.44
N LYS A 71 -7.23 2.64 -5.61
CA LYS A 71 -6.73 1.66 -6.58
C LYS A 71 -5.24 1.41 -6.35
N PRO A 72 -4.81 0.15 -6.21
CA PRO A 72 -3.40 -0.10 -6.00
C PRO A 72 -2.57 0.15 -7.23
N ARG A 73 -1.50 0.93 -7.03
CA ARG A 73 -0.57 1.30 -8.07
C ARG A 73 0.37 0.13 -8.38
N PRO A 74 0.57 -0.22 -9.66
CA PRO A 74 1.44 -1.31 -10.06
C PRO A 74 2.91 -1.03 -9.67
N LEU A 75 3.59 -2.00 -9.08
CA LEU A 75 4.85 -1.80 -8.37
C LEU A 75 6.01 -1.62 -9.35
N TYR A 76 5.93 -2.22 -10.55
CA TYR A 76 6.91 -2.02 -11.63
C TYR A 76 7.00 -0.56 -12.05
N GLN A 77 5.88 0.15 -12.02
CA GLN A 77 5.85 1.55 -12.41
C GLN A 77 6.54 2.42 -11.36
N VAL A 78 6.31 2.12 -10.07
CA VAL A 78 7.00 2.80 -8.98
C VAL A 78 8.51 2.62 -9.12
N ILE A 79 8.97 1.39 -9.39
CA ILE A 79 10.40 1.11 -9.58
C ILE A 79 10.94 1.84 -10.82
N LEU A 80 10.30 1.70 -11.98
CA LEU A 80 10.78 2.27 -13.25
C LEU A 80 10.93 3.79 -13.18
N PHE A 81 9.91 4.50 -12.68
CA PHE A 81 9.93 5.95 -12.63
C PHE A 81 10.79 6.51 -11.49
N THR A 82 10.97 5.76 -10.39
CA THR A 82 11.90 6.18 -9.33
C THR A 82 13.34 6.22 -9.85
N VAL A 83 13.73 5.20 -10.63
CA VAL A 83 15.07 5.14 -11.23
C VAL A 83 15.27 6.26 -12.26
N THR A 84 14.26 6.58 -13.07
CA THR A 84 14.41 7.58 -14.15
C THR A 84 14.30 9.04 -13.69
N THR A 85 13.59 9.32 -12.61
CA THR A 85 13.32 10.72 -12.17
C THR A 85 14.10 11.15 -10.92
N ASN A 86 14.99 10.30 -10.42
CA ASN A 86 15.94 10.63 -9.35
C ASN A 86 15.24 11.29 -8.14
N PHE A 87 14.33 10.55 -7.51
CA PHE A 87 13.54 10.91 -6.31
C PHE A 87 12.30 11.81 -6.47
N LEU A 88 12.11 12.53 -7.58
CA LEU A 88 10.85 13.29 -7.79
C LEU A 88 9.62 12.38 -7.78
N TRP A 89 9.73 11.23 -8.46
CA TRP A 89 8.68 10.22 -8.44
C TRP A 89 8.45 9.60 -7.06
N TYR A 90 9.50 9.51 -6.24
CA TYR A 90 9.38 9.01 -4.87
C TYR A 90 8.51 9.93 -4.01
N GLY A 91 8.66 11.25 -4.17
CA GLY A 91 7.78 12.24 -3.52
C GLY A 91 6.33 12.08 -3.93
N TRP A 92 6.04 12.00 -5.24
CA TRP A 92 4.68 11.76 -5.73
C TRP A 92 4.08 10.45 -5.19
N TYR A 93 4.85 9.37 -5.20
CA TYR A 93 4.42 8.10 -4.65
C TYR A 93 4.13 8.17 -3.14
N LYS A 94 4.98 8.88 -2.38
CA LYS A 94 4.78 9.14 -0.94
C LYS A 94 3.48 9.89 -0.69
N TYR A 95 3.23 10.92 -1.49
CA TYR A 95 1.98 11.68 -1.44
C TYR A 95 0.78 10.74 -1.58
N CYS A 96 0.77 9.89 -2.61
CA CYS A 96 -0.35 9.00 -2.90
C CYS A 96 -0.60 8.00 -1.77
N ILE A 97 0.43 7.30 -1.28
CA ILE A 97 0.27 6.31 -0.22
C ILE A 97 -0.26 6.91 1.08
N GLU A 98 0.23 8.09 1.47
CA GLU A 98 -0.23 8.75 2.69
C GLU A 98 -1.68 9.23 2.55
N GLN A 99 -2.09 9.69 1.37
CA GLN A 99 -3.49 10.02 1.10
C GLN A 99 -4.38 8.78 1.13
N GLU A 100 -3.93 7.68 0.54
CA GLU A 100 -4.65 6.41 0.49
C GLU A 100 -4.79 5.80 1.91
N LEU A 101 -3.72 5.84 2.73
CA LEU A 101 -3.78 5.41 4.13
C LEU A 101 -4.76 6.26 4.95
N ARG A 102 -4.74 7.59 4.75
CA ARG A 102 -5.65 8.49 5.45
C ARG A 102 -7.09 8.29 5.03
N ALA A 103 -7.35 8.01 3.74
CA ALA A 103 -8.69 7.67 3.26
C ALA A 103 -9.21 6.38 3.91
N LEU A 104 -8.35 5.38 4.14
CA LEU A 104 -8.75 4.14 4.82
C LEU A 104 -9.01 4.30 6.30
N THR A 105 -8.08 4.95 6.98
CA THR A 105 -7.99 4.89 8.45
C THR A 105 -8.54 6.12 9.12
N GLY A 106 -8.75 7.21 8.37
CA GLY A 106 -9.03 8.54 8.92
C GLY A 106 -7.82 9.18 9.63
N GLU A 107 -6.67 8.50 9.67
CA GLU A 107 -5.50 8.92 10.45
C GLU A 107 -4.28 9.21 9.57
N GLY A 108 -3.28 9.86 10.18
CA GLY A 108 -2.01 10.20 9.53
C GLY A 108 -1.97 11.61 8.94
N PRO A 109 -0.77 12.09 8.59
CA PRO A 109 -0.56 13.45 8.10
C PRO A 109 -1.16 13.67 6.69
N GLY A 110 -1.41 12.61 5.93
CA GLY A 110 -1.76 12.68 4.51
C GLY A 110 -0.56 13.10 3.66
N GLY A 111 -0.73 13.09 2.34
CA GLY A 111 0.36 13.32 1.40
C GLY A 111 1.02 14.69 1.52
N VAL A 112 0.22 15.75 1.66
CA VAL A 112 0.76 17.12 1.86
C VAL A 112 1.46 17.23 3.22
N GLY A 113 0.83 16.74 4.29
CA GLY A 113 1.40 16.81 5.63
C GLY A 113 2.69 16.00 5.78
N ALA A 114 2.81 14.90 5.03
CA ALA A 114 4.04 14.11 4.97
C ALA A 114 5.17 14.85 4.27
N LEU A 115 4.91 15.44 3.10
CA LEU A 115 5.96 16.01 2.25
C LEU A 115 6.33 17.45 2.56
N LEU A 116 5.36 18.29 2.93
CA LEU A 116 5.59 19.73 3.06
C LEU A 116 6.68 20.05 4.10
N PRO A 117 6.67 19.51 5.34
CA PRO A 117 7.72 19.82 6.31
C PRO A 117 9.09 19.26 5.89
N PHE A 118 9.11 18.14 5.18
CA PHE A 118 10.34 17.61 4.60
C PHE A 118 10.92 18.56 3.55
N VAL A 119 10.10 18.99 2.57
CA VAL A 119 10.51 19.90 1.50
C VAL A 119 10.98 21.23 2.09
N LEU A 120 10.24 21.81 3.04
CA LEU A 120 10.66 23.03 3.74
C LEU A 120 11.98 22.86 4.49
N GLY A 121 12.16 21.71 5.15
CA GLY A 121 13.39 21.40 5.86
C GLY A 121 14.59 21.27 4.94
N VAL A 122 14.49 20.48 3.86
CA VAL A 122 15.63 20.29 2.93
C VAL A 122 15.92 21.52 2.06
N THR A 123 14.93 22.38 1.84
CA THR A 123 15.12 23.65 1.12
C THR A 123 15.51 24.81 2.05
N SER A 124 15.58 24.59 3.37
CA SER A 124 15.99 25.61 4.33
C SER A 124 17.33 26.30 3.99
N PRO A 125 18.36 25.65 3.41
CA PRO A 125 19.61 26.33 3.06
C PRO A 125 19.45 27.39 1.96
N LEU A 126 18.32 27.42 1.26
CA LEU A 126 18.01 28.45 0.25
C LEU A 126 17.49 29.75 0.88
N TYR A 127 17.00 29.69 2.11
CA TYR A 127 16.27 30.79 2.76
C TYR A 127 16.85 31.19 4.11
N LEU A 128 17.62 30.31 4.75
CA LEU A 128 18.19 30.50 6.08
C LEU A 128 19.72 30.57 6.04
N PRO A 129 20.36 31.32 6.95
CA PRO A 129 21.81 31.33 7.09
C PRO A 129 22.37 29.94 7.44
N THR A 130 23.49 29.58 6.82
CA THR A 130 24.32 28.43 7.20
C THR A 130 25.06 28.70 8.51
N GLY A 131 25.36 27.65 9.27
CA GLY A 131 26.00 27.76 10.60
C GLY A 131 25.03 27.64 11.78
N GLY A 132 23.82 27.12 11.55
CA GLY A 132 22.86 26.75 12.59
C GLY A 132 21.44 26.59 12.05
N PRO A 133 20.75 27.68 11.68
CA PRO A 133 19.33 27.63 11.32
C PRO A 133 19.01 26.74 10.11
N ALA A 134 19.82 26.81 9.05
CA ALA A 134 19.63 25.96 7.87
C ALA A 134 19.80 24.48 8.22
N GLU A 135 20.84 24.12 8.95
CA GLU A 135 21.17 22.75 9.36
C GLU A 135 20.09 22.17 10.28
N VAL A 136 19.55 22.98 11.20
CA VAL A 136 18.40 22.60 12.03
C VAL A 136 17.17 22.34 11.17
N GLY A 137 16.90 23.18 10.16
CA GLY A 137 15.82 22.97 9.21
C GLY A 137 15.96 21.64 8.45
N VAL A 138 17.15 21.35 7.92
CA VAL A 138 17.43 20.08 7.22
C VAL A 138 17.23 18.89 8.16
N ALA A 139 17.79 18.94 9.36
CA ALA A 139 17.66 17.89 10.35
C ALA A 139 16.19 17.64 10.75
N ALA A 140 15.42 18.71 10.95
CA ALA A 140 14.00 18.62 11.26
C ALA A 140 13.19 18.02 10.11
N GLY A 141 13.46 18.43 8.87
CA GLY A 141 12.81 17.86 7.68
C GLY A 141 13.09 16.36 7.52
N VAL A 142 14.35 15.95 7.69
CA VAL A 142 14.75 14.54 7.63
C VAL A 142 14.11 13.75 8.78
N LEU A 143 14.16 14.26 10.01
CA LEU A 143 13.53 13.61 11.16
C LEU A 143 12.01 13.46 10.95
N TRP A 144 11.36 14.45 10.36
CA TRP A 144 9.95 14.42 10.03
C TRP A 144 9.62 13.29 9.05
N ILE A 145 10.31 13.24 7.90
CA ILE A 145 10.00 12.21 6.88
C ILE A 145 10.28 10.81 7.41
N VAL A 146 11.32 10.63 8.24
CA VAL A 146 11.62 9.37 8.91
C VAL A 146 10.50 8.98 9.89
N SER A 147 10.00 9.93 10.67
CA SER A 147 8.92 9.72 11.64
C SER A 147 7.60 9.33 10.96
N VAL A 148 7.22 10.06 9.91
CA VAL A 148 6.03 9.78 9.11
C VAL A 148 6.12 8.39 8.47
N GLN A 149 7.27 8.07 7.89
CA GLN A 149 7.52 6.78 7.26
C GLN A 149 7.47 5.62 8.26
N TYR A 150 7.99 5.79 9.48
CA TYR A 150 7.87 4.81 10.56
C TYR A 150 6.40 4.60 10.97
N TYR A 151 5.64 5.68 11.12
CA TYR A 151 4.22 5.63 11.41
C TYR A 151 3.44 4.86 10.32
N LEU A 152 3.66 5.19 9.05
CA LEU A 152 3.06 4.50 7.90
C LEU A 152 3.29 2.98 7.96
N TYR A 153 4.52 2.54 8.22
CA TYR A 153 4.83 1.11 8.31
C TYR A 153 4.09 0.41 9.45
N ARG A 154 3.98 1.05 10.62
CA ARG A 154 3.21 0.50 11.74
C ARG A 154 1.72 0.40 11.42
N ARG A 155 1.16 1.37 10.71
CA ARG A 155 -0.26 1.37 10.33
C ARG A 155 -0.57 0.30 9.29
N ILE A 156 0.28 0.12 8.29
CA ILE A 156 0.13 -0.99 7.34
C ILE A 156 0.19 -2.34 8.07
N ASN A 157 1.13 -2.52 9.00
CA ASN A 157 1.17 -3.73 9.83
C ASN A 157 -0.12 -3.94 10.62
N ALA A 158 -0.65 -2.89 11.25
CA ALA A 158 -1.92 -2.98 11.98
C ALA A 158 -3.09 -3.37 11.07
N LEU A 159 -3.16 -2.83 9.85
CA LEU A 159 -4.18 -3.20 8.87
C LEU A 159 -4.07 -4.68 8.44
N MET A 160 -2.85 -5.17 8.25
CA MET A 160 -2.63 -6.58 7.89
C MET A 160 -2.99 -7.53 9.03
N VAL A 161 -2.64 -7.17 10.27
CA VAL A 161 -3.02 -7.90 11.49
C VAL A 161 -4.53 -7.92 11.69
N ALA A 162 -5.22 -6.80 11.47
CA ALA A 162 -6.69 -6.75 11.53
C ALA A 162 -7.36 -7.69 10.51
N LYS A 163 -6.67 -8.03 9.41
CA LYS A 163 -7.11 -9.01 8.42
C LYS A 163 -6.66 -10.45 8.73
N GLY A 164 -6.06 -10.70 9.88
CA GLY A 164 -5.58 -12.02 10.29
C GLY A 164 -4.21 -12.42 9.75
N ASN A 165 -3.44 -11.49 9.17
CA ASN A 165 -2.09 -11.76 8.66
C ASN A 165 -1.02 -11.37 9.69
N THR A 166 0.20 -11.85 9.48
CA THR A 166 1.37 -11.42 10.27
C THR A 166 1.82 -10.01 9.85
N PRO A 167 2.47 -9.22 10.73
CA PRO A 167 2.95 -7.88 10.39
C PRO A 167 4.09 -7.96 9.37
N PRO A 168 3.89 -7.50 8.12
CA PRO A 168 4.84 -7.82 7.06
C PRO A 168 5.98 -6.82 6.92
N LEU A 169 5.84 -5.61 7.46
CA LEU A 169 6.87 -4.59 7.39
C LEU A 169 7.69 -4.58 8.67
N THR A 170 8.96 -4.23 8.53
CA THR A 170 9.91 -4.12 9.64
C THR A 170 10.26 -2.65 9.84
N PRO A 171 9.52 -1.88 10.66
CA PRO A 171 9.58 -0.42 10.62
C PRO A 171 10.97 0.17 10.89
N TRP A 172 11.78 -0.48 11.71
CA TRP A 172 13.13 -0.02 12.06
C TRP A 172 14.14 -0.13 10.92
N TRP A 173 13.85 -0.86 9.83
CA TRP A 173 14.75 -0.89 8.66
C TRP A 173 14.82 0.44 7.92
N ILE A 174 13.95 1.40 8.26
CA ILE A 174 14.00 2.76 7.72
C ILE A 174 15.34 3.46 7.94
N VAL A 175 16.01 3.19 9.07
CA VAL A 175 17.30 3.83 9.40
C VAL A 175 18.49 3.14 8.75
N ILE A 176 18.28 1.99 8.10
CA ILE A 176 19.33 1.22 7.45
C ILE A 176 19.34 1.60 5.97
N PRO A 177 20.43 2.24 5.46
CA PRO A 177 20.53 2.61 4.05
C PRO A 177 20.35 1.38 3.14
N GLY A 178 19.58 1.54 2.06
CA GLY A 178 19.26 0.48 1.10
C GLY A 178 18.06 -0.38 1.52
N PHE A 179 17.96 -0.76 2.80
CA PHE A 179 16.79 -1.52 3.30
C PHE A 179 15.55 -0.65 3.46
N ASN A 180 15.72 0.66 3.64
CA ASN A 180 14.62 1.61 3.57
C ASN A 180 13.82 1.51 2.25
N LEU A 181 14.50 1.26 1.12
CA LEU A 181 13.88 1.03 -0.18
C LEU A 181 13.11 -0.29 -0.22
N VAL A 182 13.68 -1.37 0.32
CA VAL A 182 13.04 -2.70 0.40
C VAL A 182 11.72 -2.61 1.17
N VAL A 183 11.73 -2.01 2.36
CA VAL A 183 10.51 -1.85 3.16
C VAL A 183 9.53 -0.88 2.50
N GLY A 184 10.04 0.16 1.83
CA GLY A 184 9.24 1.07 1.02
C GLY A 184 8.47 0.34 -0.08
N LEU A 185 9.13 -0.51 -0.86
CA LEU A 185 8.49 -1.29 -1.92
C LEU A 185 7.50 -2.31 -1.35
N ARG A 186 7.86 -3.02 -0.27
CA ARG A 186 6.92 -3.91 0.43
C ARG A 186 5.68 -3.17 0.92
N SER A 187 5.83 -1.93 1.40
CA SER A 187 4.70 -1.12 1.86
C SER A 187 3.67 -0.85 0.75
N VAL A 188 4.11 -0.65 -0.50
CA VAL A 188 3.20 -0.56 -1.66
C VAL A 188 2.35 -1.83 -1.75
N HIS A 189 3.01 -2.97 -1.66
CA HIS A 189 2.40 -4.26 -1.88
C HIS A 189 1.38 -4.59 -0.79
N PHE A 190 1.77 -4.49 0.48
CA PHE A 190 0.88 -4.82 1.58
C PHE A 190 -0.25 -3.81 1.76
N LEU A 191 -0.01 -2.54 1.46
CA LEU A 191 -1.10 -1.57 1.42
C LEU A 191 -2.12 -1.93 0.33
N SER A 192 -1.69 -2.38 -0.85
CA SER A 192 -2.61 -2.86 -1.89
C SER A 192 -3.47 -4.06 -1.47
N LEU A 193 -2.90 -4.99 -0.69
CA LEU A 193 -3.63 -6.12 -0.13
C LEU A 193 -4.60 -5.67 0.97
N ALA A 194 -4.20 -4.67 1.77
CA ALA A 194 -5.08 -4.03 2.74
C ALA A 194 -6.30 -3.38 2.06
N PHE A 195 -6.18 -2.94 0.80
CA PHE A 195 -7.30 -2.46 -0.02
C PHE A 195 -8.23 -3.54 -0.58
N GLY A 196 -7.91 -4.83 -0.39
CA GLY A 196 -8.75 -5.92 -0.93
C GLY A 196 -8.68 -6.03 -2.45
N ALA A 197 -7.72 -5.34 -3.08
CA ALA A 197 -7.53 -5.47 -4.50
C ALA A 197 -7.05 -6.88 -4.83
N LYS A 198 -7.82 -7.57 -5.68
CA LYS A 198 -7.31 -8.68 -6.47
C LYS A 198 -6.38 -8.08 -7.49
N ARG A 199 -5.09 -8.08 -7.17
CA ARG A 199 -4.08 -7.60 -8.11
C ARG A 199 -4.01 -8.61 -9.24
N ASP A 200 -4.26 -8.18 -10.48
CA ASP A 200 -3.76 -8.91 -11.63
C ASP A 200 -2.25 -9.10 -11.40
N ALA A 201 -1.75 -10.33 -11.56
CA ALA A 201 -0.41 -10.76 -11.19
C ALA A 201 0.62 -9.63 -11.41
N ASP A 202 1.17 -9.08 -10.33
CA ASP A 202 2.20 -8.05 -10.44
C ASP A 202 3.50 -8.75 -10.82
N PRO A 203 3.97 -8.62 -12.07
CA PRO A 203 5.13 -9.37 -12.55
C PRO A 203 6.39 -9.03 -11.75
N VAL A 204 6.39 -7.94 -10.98
CA VAL A 204 7.52 -7.62 -10.10
C VAL A 204 7.64 -8.56 -8.93
N ILE A 205 6.54 -9.10 -8.38
CA ILE A 205 6.63 -10.06 -7.27
C ILE A 205 7.25 -11.37 -7.77
N ASP A 206 6.96 -11.75 -9.02
CA ASP A 206 7.56 -12.93 -9.64
C ASP A 206 9.06 -12.75 -9.88
N ILE A 207 9.51 -11.52 -10.18
CA ILE A 207 10.94 -11.21 -10.36
C ILE A 207 11.65 -11.03 -9.00
N PHE A 208 10.97 -10.40 -8.03
CA PHE A 208 11.47 -10.04 -6.70
C PHE A 208 10.58 -10.65 -5.60
N PRO A 209 10.75 -11.96 -5.29
CA PRO A 209 9.90 -12.67 -4.32
C PRO A 209 9.87 -12.07 -2.93
N PHE A 210 10.93 -11.36 -2.53
CA PHE A 210 10.96 -10.67 -1.25
C PHE A 210 9.84 -9.63 -1.10
N LEU A 211 9.17 -9.18 -2.16
CA LEU A 211 8.10 -8.18 -2.05
C LEU A 211 6.79 -8.76 -1.52
N GLY A 212 6.48 -10.01 -1.89
CA GLY A 212 5.22 -10.68 -1.53
C GLY A 212 5.30 -11.56 -0.29
N LYS A 213 6.51 -11.83 0.22
CA LYS A 213 6.71 -12.71 1.36
C LYS A 213 6.08 -12.13 2.63
N GLU A 214 5.30 -12.90 3.39
CA GLU A 214 4.63 -12.40 4.60
C GLU A 214 5.60 -11.80 5.61
N THR A 215 6.58 -12.57 6.07
CA THR A 215 7.63 -12.09 6.98
C THR A 215 8.99 -12.16 6.29
N LEU A 216 9.81 -11.13 6.49
CA LEU A 216 11.12 -11.04 5.87
C LEU A 216 12.18 -10.74 6.94
N GLY A 217 13.08 -11.70 7.16
CA GLY A 217 14.24 -11.49 8.02
C GLY A 217 15.34 -10.70 7.30
N LEU A 218 16.08 -9.88 8.04
CA LEU A 218 17.19 -9.09 7.49
C LEU A 218 18.28 -10.03 6.94
N TRP A 219 18.69 -10.97 7.78
CA TRP A 219 19.70 -11.97 7.44
C TRP A 219 19.24 -12.88 6.30
N GLU A 220 17.97 -13.26 6.33
CA GLU A 220 17.39 -14.09 5.28
C GLU A 220 17.39 -13.39 3.92
N LEU A 221 17.06 -12.10 3.88
CA LEU A 221 17.14 -11.31 2.66
C LEU A 221 18.59 -11.26 2.15
N VAL A 222 19.57 -11.00 3.01
CA VAL A 222 20.98 -10.89 2.61
C VAL A 222 21.54 -12.23 2.11
N VAL A 223 21.23 -13.34 2.78
CA VAL A 223 21.86 -14.65 2.54
C VAL A 223 21.11 -15.47 1.48
N THR A 224 19.93 -15.04 1.03
CA THR A 224 19.12 -15.79 0.07
C THR A 224 19.00 -15.06 -1.28
N PRO A 225 19.96 -15.23 -2.22
CA PRO A 225 19.93 -14.58 -3.53
C PRO A 225 18.64 -14.82 -4.33
N SER A 226 18.00 -15.98 -4.15
CA SER A 226 16.73 -16.31 -4.82
C SER A 226 15.53 -15.48 -4.35
N LEU A 227 15.67 -14.72 -3.27
CA LEU A 227 14.69 -13.70 -2.88
C LEU A 227 14.85 -12.41 -3.68
N TRP A 228 16.06 -12.09 -4.15
CA TRP A 228 16.35 -10.87 -4.91
C TRP A 228 15.98 -10.98 -6.37
N LEU A 229 16.30 -12.11 -7.02
CA LEU A 229 16.06 -12.28 -8.44
C LEU A 229 15.63 -13.72 -8.71
N GLN A 230 14.37 -13.91 -9.10
CA GLN A 230 13.91 -15.15 -9.71
C GLN A 230 13.88 -15.00 -11.22
N VAL A 231 14.97 -15.39 -11.85
CA VAL A 231 15.05 -15.55 -13.30
C VAL A 231 14.64 -16.98 -13.63
N GLY A 232 13.45 -17.18 -14.21
CA GLY A 232 13.15 -18.40 -14.97
C GLY A 232 12.09 -19.38 -14.43
N ARG A 233 11.26 -19.05 -13.44
CA ARG A 233 10.06 -19.86 -13.18
C ARG A 233 8.85 -19.32 -13.93
N ARG A 234 8.79 -19.58 -15.24
CA ARG A 234 7.49 -19.64 -15.93
C ARG A 234 6.83 -20.94 -15.47
N LYS A 235 5.69 -20.84 -14.77
CA LYS A 235 4.71 -21.93 -14.71
C LYS A 235 3.74 -21.77 -15.87
#